data_AF-A0A2A4GVR4-F1
#
_entry.id   AF-A0A2A4GVR4-F1
#
_cell.length_a   1.000
_cell.length_b   1.000
_cell.length_c   1.000
_cell.angle_alpha   90.00
_cell.angle_beta   90.00
_cell.angle_gamma   90.00
#
_symmetry.space_group_name_H-M   'P 1'
#
loop_
_entity.id
_entity.type
_entity.pdbx_description
1 polymer ?
#
loop_
_entity_poly.entity_id
_entity_poly.type
_entity_poly.pdbx_seq_one_letter_code
_entity_poly.pdbx_strand_id
1 'polypeptide(L)'
;MEHKKLISIKSLKDEWKIDFNKSKLEIDRIFKSEYKAYTDKPDSYKAEQFDVARLQKICKNIEPQFIPYSSLTDIIFSMDVSFEKDQEQETDFVTVIQSKVNKHLLTTYRVETGLENESAPYIEGALSLDKLSWDTDEIIDIEKITEEDKSSIIVIHKLIEHINLAISQKRGLYEKQKKEIDSLSLQLNTIKIKAEESLSRYNEINQKQNEIVSQYISILGIFAAILMTTFGGIQAFTSIYKDNSFNLVDSLLIACIGFLGILLMLFLLLNSIAKLSGKNIYSNQAGSKWYYRHPMFINSFIILTTLIITLVSYKVTINPPTISLWNSVYFIPILYLIFMLKAFNRFSLRAFIKDIKK
;
A
#
# COMPACT_ATOMS: atom_id res chain seq x y z
N MET A 1 4.31 -67.36 -66.63
CA MET A 1 3.43 -66.46 -65.86
C MET A 1 4.18 -66.05 -64.61
N GLU A 2 4.77 -64.85 -64.60
CA GLU A 2 5.41 -64.32 -63.40
C GLU A 2 4.34 -63.97 -62.36
N HIS A 3 4.44 -64.56 -61.17
CA HIS A 3 3.59 -64.20 -60.04
C HIS A 3 3.90 -62.77 -59.60
N LYS A 4 2.98 -61.84 -59.89
CA LYS A 4 3.04 -60.46 -59.39
C LYS A 4 2.95 -60.49 -57.86
N LYS A 5 4.05 -60.18 -57.17
CA LYS A 5 4.12 -60.05 -55.72
C LYS A 5 3.31 -58.81 -55.30
N LEU A 6 2.07 -59.00 -54.85
CA LEU A 6 1.23 -57.93 -54.30
C LEU A 6 1.57 -57.75 -52.82
N ILE A 7 2.10 -56.58 -52.45
CA ILE A 7 2.44 -56.20 -51.07
C ILE A 7 1.51 -55.06 -50.63
N SER A 8 1.04 -55.09 -49.38
CA SER A 8 0.17 -54.02 -48.85
C SER A 8 0.96 -52.72 -48.66
N ILE A 9 0.31 -51.56 -48.79
CA ILE A 9 0.96 -50.25 -48.56
C ILE A 9 1.57 -50.17 -47.15
N LYS A 10 0.95 -50.80 -46.15
CA LYS A 10 1.48 -50.88 -44.79
C LYS A 10 2.78 -51.69 -44.75
N SER A 11 2.77 -52.87 -45.36
CA SER A 11 3.95 -53.74 -45.48
C SER A 11 5.07 -53.09 -46.28
N LEU A 12 4.75 -52.31 -47.34
CA LEU A 12 5.71 -51.53 -48.10
C LEU A 12 6.33 -50.40 -47.26
N LYS A 13 5.50 -49.70 -46.47
CA LYS A 13 5.98 -48.66 -45.55
C LYS A 13 6.85 -49.24 -44.43
N ASP A 14 6.53 -50.41 -43.90
CA ASP A 14 7.35 -51.11 -42.91
C ASP A 14 8.68 -51.60 -43.55
N GLU A 15 8.63 -52.16 -44.76
CA GLU A 15 9.79 -52.64 -45.51
C GLU A 15 10.74 -51.50 -45.92
N TRP A 16 10.18 -50.34 -46.29
CA TRP A 16 10.94 -49.14 -46.68
C TRP A 16 11.24 -48.22 -45.48
N LYS A 17 10.91 -48.65 -44.25
CA LYS A 17 11.10 -47.89 -43.01
C LYS A 17 10.43 -46.49 -43.02
N ILE A 18 9.31 -46.31 -43.72
CA ILE A 18 8.59 -45.03 -43.90
C ILE A 18 7.59 -44.74 -42.75
N ASP A 19 7.16 -45.74 -41.96
CA ASP A 19 6.25 -45.52 -40.83
C ASP A 19 7.01 -45.17 -39.54
N PHE A 20 7.54 -43.94 -39.47
CA PHE A 20 8.33 -43.45 -38.34
C PHE A 20 7.48 -43.09 -37.11
N ASN A 21 6.14 -43.08 -37.23
CA ASN A 21 5.24 -42.65 -36.15
C ASN A 21 5.35 -43.54 -34.91
N LYS A 22 5.56 -44.85 -35.10
CA LYS A 22 5.74 -45.79 -33.99
C LYS A 22 7.04 -45.49 -33.23
N SER A 23 8.14 -45.32 -33.96
CA SER A 23 9.45 -44.99 -33.38
C SER A 23 9.41 -43.63 -32.66
N LYS A 24 8.73 -42.64 -33.24
CA LYS A 24 8.48 -41.32 -32.64
C LYS A 24 7.76 -41.43 -31.29
N LEU A 25 6.64 -42.16 -31.25
CA LEU A 25 5.86 -42.37 -30.03
C LEU A 25 6.63 -43.14 -28.95
N GLU A 26 7.50 -44.08 -29.34
CA GLU A 26 8.33 -44.81 -28.39
C GLU A 26 9.44 -43.92 -27.80
N ILE A 27 10.08 -43.07 -28.61
CA ILE A 27 11.04 -42.06 -28.14
C ILE A 27 10.36 -41.11 -27.15
N ASP A 28 9.19 -40.58 -27.50
CA ASP A 28 8.42 -39.68 -26.64
C ASP A 28 8.08 -40.35 -25.31
N ARG A 29 7.70 -41.63 -25.32
CA ARG A 29 7.42 -42.38 -24.08
C ARG A 29 8.65 -42.53 -23.19
N ILE A 30 9.80 -42.86 -23.77
CA ILE A 30 11.06 -43.02 -23.03
C ILE A 30 11.44 -41.69 -22.37
N PHE A 31 11.52 -40.60 -23.14
CA PHE A 31 11.90 -39.31 -22.58
C PHE A 31 10.85 -38.74 -21.63
N LYS A 32 9.56 -39.01 -21.85
CA LYS A 32 8.50 -38.64 -20.91
C LYS A 32 8.62 -39.38 -19.58
N SER A 33 8.92 -40.68 -19.57
CA SER A 33 9.08 -41.41 -18.31
C SER A 33 10.34 -41.01 -17.56
N GLU A 34 11.46 -40.85 -18.27
CA GLU A 34 12.73 -40.47 -17.65
C GLU A 34 12.70 -39.02 -17.15
N TYR A 35 12.19 -38.08 -17.95
CA TYR A 35 12.10 -36.69 -17.54
C TYR A 35 11.11 -36.52 -16.37
N LYS A 36 10.03 -37.32 -16.33
CA LYS A 36 9.15 -37.36 -15.16
C LYS A 36 9.85 -37.89 -13.91
N ALA A 37 10.62 -38.98 -14.04
CA ALA A 37 11.38 -39.52 -12.92
C ALA A 37 12.39 -38.49 -12.38
N TYR A 38 12.97 -37.69 -13.28
CA TYR A 38 13.80 -36.54 -12.92
C TYR A 38 13.00 -35.43 -12.23
N THR A 39 11.86 -35.01 -12.76
CA THR A 39 11.05 -33.94 -12.15
C THR A 39 10.53 -34.32 -10.76
N ASP A 40 10.22 -35.59 -10.53
CA ASP A 40 9.71 -36.09 -9.25
C ASP A 40 10.82 -36.10 -8.17
N LYS A 41 12.08 -36.37 -8.54
CA LYS A 41 13.23 -36.46 -7.62
C LYS A 41 14.56 -36.02 -8.28
N PRO A 42 14.77 -34.72 -8.51
CA PRO A 42 15.90 -34.21 -9.30
C PRO A 42 17.26 -34.59 -8.71
N ASP A 43 17.45 -34.42 -7.39
CA ASP A 43 18.73 -34.64 -6.70
C ASP A 43 19.23 -36.10 -6.67
N SER A 44 18.34 -37.06 -6.95
CA SER A 44 18.65 -38.51 -6.84
C SER A 44 18.55 -39.25 -8.17
N TYR A 45 18.36 -38.53 -9.27
CA TYR A 45 18.13 -39.11 -10.57
C TYR A 45 19.40 -39.77 -11.14
N LYS A 46 19.31 -41.07 -11.48
CA LYS A 46 20.44 -41.89 -11.98
C LYS A 46 20.16 -42.60 -13.30
N ALA A 47 19.02 -42.34 -13.94
CA ALA A 47 18.58 -42.99 -15.18
C ALA A 47 18.74 -44.53 -15.11
N GLU A 48 18.22 -45.16 -14.05
CA GLU A 48 18.35 -46.61 -13.83
C GLU A 48 17.52 -47.44 -14.82
N GLN A 49 16.39 -46.89 -15.27
CA GLN A 49 15.46 -47.54 -16.20
C GLN A 49 15.73 -47.17 -17.68
N PHE A 50 16.71 -46.29 -17.92
CA PHE A 50 17.05 -45.82 -19.25
C PHE A 50 17.87 -46.86 -20.02
N ASP A 51 17.18 -47.57 -20.92
CA ASP A 51 17.78 -48.58 -21.80
C ASP A 51 18.26 -47.96 -23.12
N VAL A 52 19.57 -47.70 -23.19
CA VAL A 52 20.23 -47.12 -24.37
C VAL A 52 20.19 -48.08 -25.56
N ALA A 53 20.32 -49.39 -25.36
CA ALA A 53 20.29 -50.37 -26.44
C ALA A 53 18.92 -50.41 -27.11
N ARG A 54 17.86 -50.33 -26.31
CA ARG A 54 16.48 -50.19 -26.82
C ARG A 54 16.29 -48.88 -27.57
N LEU A 55 16.78 -47.77 -27.03
CA LEU A 55 16.71 -46.46 -27.70
C LEU A 55 17.42 -46.51 -29.06
N GLN A 56 18.64 -47.05 -29.11
CA GLN A 56 19.42 -47.20 -30.34
C GLN A 56 18.68 -48.03 -31.39
N LYS A 57 18.05 -49.14 -30.99
CA LYS A 57 17.22 -49.96 -31.90
C LYS A 57 16.03 -49.19 -32.48
N ILE A 58 15.40 -48.32 -31.69
CA ILE A 58 14.30 -47.47 -32.17
C ILE A 58 14.82 -46.40 -33.14
N CYS A 59 15.97 -45.80 -32.82
CA CYS A 59 16.60 -44.76 -33.63
C CYS A 59 17.12 -45.27 -34.99
N LYS A 60 17.43 -46.56 -35.14
CA LYS A 60 17.78 -47.17 -36.45
C LYS A 60 16.70 -47.04 -37.53
N ASN A 61 15.45 -46.82 -37.12
CA ASN A 61 14.31 -46.67 -38.02
C ASN A 61 13.88 -45.21 -38.22
N ILE A 62 14.72 -44.25 -37.82
CA ILE A 62 14.43 -42.82 -37.94
C ILE A 62 15.58 -42.16 -38.68
N GLU A 63 15.25 -41.35 -39.69
CA GLU A 63 16.23 -40.45 -40.28
C GLU A 63 16.34 -39.18 -39.44
N PRO A 64 17.52 -38.52 -39.39
CA PRO A 64 17.75 -37.32 -38.58
C PRO A 64 16.78 -36.15 -38.81
N GLN A 65 16.09 -36.12 -39.96
CA GLN A 65 15.10 -35.10 -40.33
C GLN A 65 13.71 -35.33 -39.72
N PHE A 66 13.40 -36.55 -39.25
CA PHE A 66 12.09 -36.92 -38.71
C PHE A 66 12.06 -36.98 -37.18
N ILE A 67 13.04 -36.36 -36.52
CA ILE A 67 13.14 -36.34 -35.06
C ILE A 67 11.97 -35.53 -34.44
N PRO A 68 11.31 -36.03 -33.37
CA PRO A 68 10.18 -35.38 -32.69
C PRO A 68 10.50 -34.11 -31.88
N TYR A 69 11.19 -33.10 -32.44
CA TYR A 69 11.61 -31.93 -31.65
C TYR A 69 10.48 -31.21 -30.92
N SER A 70 9.32 -31.04 -31.55
CA SER A 70 8.16 -30.39 -30.91
C SER A 70 7.65 -31.19 -29.71
N SER A 71 7.50 -32.51 -29.86
CA SER A 71 6.98 -33.39 -28.82
C SER A 71 7.90 -33.44 -27.60
N LEU A 72 9.22 -33.47 -27.84
CA LEU A 72 10.22 -33.41 -26.79
C LEU A 72 10.16 -32.07 -26.04
N THR A 73 10.04 -30.97 -26.79
CA THR A 73 9.88 -29.64 -26.19
C THR A 73 8.61 -29.60 -25.33
N ASP A 74 7.48 -30.11 -25.83
CA ASP A 74 6.22 -30.16 -25.09
C ASP A 74 6.35 -30.99 -23.81
N ILE A 75 7.05 -32.14 -23.85
CA ILE A 75 7.35 -32.95 -22.66
C ILE A 75 8.10 -32.12 -21.63
N ILE A 76 9.18 -31.44 -22.03
CA ILE A 76 10.00 -30.62 -21.13
C ILE A 76 9.19 -29.47 -20.52
N PHE A 77 8.38 -28.79 -21.32
CA PHE A 77 7.59 -27.64 -20.87
C PHE A 77 6.36 -28.05 -20.05
N SER A 78 5.81 -29.25 -20.26
CA SER A 78 4.59 -29.72 -19.58
C SER A 78 4.80 -30.19 -18.14
N MET A 79 6.04 -30.44 -17.73
CA MET A 79 6.35 -30.97 -16.40
C MET A 79 7.05 -29.90 -15.58
N ASP A 80 6.47 -29.45 -14.47
CA ASP A 80 7.13 -28.46 -13.63
C ASP A 80 8.28 -29.10 -12.86
N VAL A 81 9.48 -28.53 -13.02
CA VAL A 81 10.60 -28.83 -12.14
C VAL A 81 10.56 -27.74 -11.07
N SER A 82 10.44 -28.13 -9.82
CA SER A 82 10.59 -27.21 -8.70
C SER A 82 12.07 -26.79 -8.64
N PHE A 83 12.45 -25.72 -9.36
CA PHE A 83 13.77 -25.08 -9.23
C PHE A 83 13.90 -24.32 -7.90
N GLU A 84 13.31 -24.86 -6.84
CA GLU A 84 13.50 -24.38 -5.48
C GLU A 84 14.81 -24.95 -4.96
N LYS A 85 15.93 -24.29 -5.30
CA LYS A 85 17.00 -23.92 -4.34
C LYS A 85 18.28 -23.46 -5.01
N ASP A 86 18.87 -22.46 -4.37
CA ASP A 86 20.29 -22.07 -4.43
C ASP A 86 21.22 -23.18 -3.86
N GLN A 87 21.05 -24.45 -4.20
CA GLN A 87 21.88 -25.54 -3.67
C GLN A 87 22.66 -26.27 -4.77
N GLU A 88 23.97 -26.36 -4.53
CA GLU A 88 25.06 -26.75 -5.43
C GLU A 88 25.03 -28.19 -5.98
N GLN A 89 23.91 -28.92 -5.95
CA GLN A 89 23.86 -30.30 -6.46
C GLN A 89 22.51 -30.66 -7.12
N GLU A 90 22.03 -29.86 -8.07
CA GLU A 90 21.09 -30.40 -9.08
C GLU A 90 21.90 -31.28 -10.05
N THR A 91 21.62 -32.59 -10.10
CA THR A 91 22.14 -33.44 -11.20
C THR A 91 21.47 -33.03 -12.50
N ASP A 92 22.22 -32.49 -13.45
CA ASP A 92 21.69 -32.13 -14.76
C ASP A 92 21.19 -33.38 -15.51
N PHE A 93 19.88 -33.42 -15.79
CA PHE A 93 19.19 -34.51 -16.50
C PHE A 93 19.92 -34.93 -17.77
N VAL A 94 20.37 -33.94 -18.55
CA VAL A 94 21.05 -34.15 -19.83
C VAL A 94 22.38 -34.86 -19.59
N THR A 95 23.16 -34.39 -18.62
CA THR A 95 24.45 -35.00 -18.28
C THR A 95 24.30 -36.46 -17.84
N VAL A 96 23.27 -36.80 -17.05
CA VAL A 96 23.01 -38.19 -16.62
C VAL A 96 22.67 -39.09 -17.81
N ILE A 97 21.79 -38.62 -18.72
CA ILE A 97 21.43 -39.35 -19.93
C ILE A 97 22.64 -39.52 -20.87
N GLN A 98 23.44 -38.46 -21.06
CA GLN A 98 24.65 -38.50 -21.87
C GLN A 98 25.67 -39.50 -21.34
N SER A 99 25.90 -39.51 -20.03
CA SER A 99 26.82 -40.46 -19.40
C SER A 99 26.43 -41.92 -19.67
N LYS A 100 25.13 -42.25 -19.63
CA LYS A 100 24.61 -43.58 -19.96
C LYS A 100 24.83 -43.94 -21.42
N VAL A 101 24.58 -43.00 -22.33
CA VAL A 101 24.80 -43.21 -23.77
C VAL A 101 26.29 -43.45 -24.06
N ASN A 102 27.17 -42.61 -23.53
CA ASN A 102 28.62 -42.77 -23.71
C ASN A 102 29.10 -44.11 -23.15
N LYS A 103 28.66 -44.49 -21.94
CA LYS A 103 28.98 -45.81 -21.37
C LYS A 103 28.56 -46.95 -22.29
N HIS A 104 27.34 -46.91 -22.84
CA HIS A 104 26.83 -47.93 -23.75
C HIS A 104 27.67 -48.03 -25.02
N LEU A 105 28.03 -46.90 -25.64
CA LEU A 105 28.88 -46.86 -26.83
C LEU A 105 30.25 -47.47 -26.55
N LEU A 106 30.85 -47.12 -25.42
CA LEU A 106 32.15 -47.66 -24.99
C LEU A 106 32.09 -49.16 -24.76
N THR A 107 31.07 -49.69 -24.06
CA THR A 107 30.95 -51.16 -23.89
C THR A 107 30.66 -51.90 -25.20
N THR A 108 29.96 -51.28 -26.15
CA THR A 108 29.50 -51.95 -27.37
C THR A 108 30.56 -51.97 -28.46
N TYR A 109 31.36 -50.90 -28.58
CA TYR A 109 32.26 -50.69 -29.71
C TYR A 109 33.75 -50.59 -29.31
N ARG A 110 34.12 -50.92 -28.07
CA ARG A 110 35.52 -50.94 -27.66
C ARG A 110 36.37 -51.88 -28.51
N VAL A 111 37.61 -51.47 -28.74
CA VAL A 111 38.68 -52.35 -29.22
C VAL A 111 39.08 -53.26 -28.04
N GLU A 112 38.99 -54.58 -28.20
CA GLU A 112 39.72 -55.51 -27.34
C GLU A 112 41.18 -55.46 -27.76
N THR A 113 41.92 -54.45 -27.29
CA THR A 113 43.37 -54.49 -27.39
C THR A 113 43.85 -55.65 -26.52
N GLY A 114 44.30 -56.74 -27.15
CA GLY A 114 44.97 -57.87 -26.51
C GLY A 114 46.33 -57.49 -25.91
N LEU A 115 46.34 -56.52 -25.01
CA LEU A 115 47.41 -56.27 -24.07
C LEU A 115 46.83 -56.60 -22.69
N GLU A 116 47.11 -57.82 -22.23
CA GLU A 116 47.25 -58.06 -20.79
C GLU A 116 48.28 -57.07 -20.29
N ASN A 117 47.84 -56.02 -19.61
CA ASN A 117 48.63 -55.30 -18.62
C ASN A 117 47.70 -54.53 -17.69
N GLU A 118 47.64 -55.06 -16.48
CA GLU A 118 47.50 -54.42 -15.17
C GLU A 118 46.58 -53.20 -15.03
N SER A 119 45.69 -53.33 -14.05
CA SER A 119 44.82 -52.30 -13.45
C SER A 119 43.66 -51.80 -14.32
N ALA A 120 42.56 -52.57 -14.31
CA ALA A 120 41.25 -51.95 -14.26
C ALA A 120 41.18 -51.11 -12.97
N PRO A 121 41.04 -49.77 -13.02
CA PRO A 121 40.74 -49.04 -11.81
C PRO A 121 39.25 -49.27 -11.52
N TYR A 122 39.00 -50.03 -10.45
CA TYR A 122 37.77 -49.92 -9.69
C TYR A 122 37.68 -48.45 -9.26
N ILE A 123 36.79 -47.66 -9.85
CA ILE A 123 36.52 -46.29 -9.38
C ILE A 123 35.09 -46.26 -8.84
N GLU A 124 35.01 -46.68 -7.58
CA GLU A 124 33.98 -46.25 -6.65
C GLU A 124 34.39 -44.85 -6.18
N GLY A 125 33.62 -43.82 -6.53
CA GLY A 125 33.91 -42.45 -6.11
C GLY A 125 33.45 -41.43 -7.13
N ALA A 126 32.69 -40.45 -6.66
CA ALA A 126 32.13 -39.33 -7.41
C ALA A 126 33.10 -38.75 -8.44
N LEU A 127 32.92 -39.11 -9.71
CA LEU A 127 33.49 -38.33 -10.81
C LEU A 127 32.63 -37.09 -10.98
N SER A 128 33.26 -35.93 -10.86
CA SER A 128 32.69 -34.64 -11.25
C SER A 128 32.07 -34.76 -12.64
N LEU A 129 30.74 -34.59 -12.72
CA LEU A 129 29.92 -34.60 -13.93
C LEU A 129 30.45 -33.68 -15.05
N ASP A 130 31.33 -32.73 -14.70
CA ASP A 130 31.96 -31.74 -15.57
C ASP A 130 33.03 -32.30 -16.53
N LYS A 131 33.45 -33.57 -16.37
CA LYS A 131 34.53 -34.19 -17.18
C LYS A 131 34.08 -35.18 -18.26
N LEU A 132 32.77 -35.37 -18.46
CA LEU A 132 32.24 -36.22 -19.54
C LEU A 132 31.50 -35.39 -20.60
N SER A 133 32.05 -34.21 -20.93
CA SER A 133 31.71 -33.51 -22.17
C SER A 133 32.10 -34.39 -23.37
N TRP A 134 31.66 -34.02 -24.57
CA TRP A 134 31.84 -34.71 -25.87
C TRP A 134 33.26 -35.23 -26.24
N ASP A 135 34.24 -34.99 -25.38
CA ASP A 135 35.68 -35.05 -25.62
C ASP A 135 36.34 -36.15 -24.76
N THR A 136 35.76 -37.35 -24.75
CA THR A 136 36.45 -38.51 -24.17
C THR A 136 37.51 -39.02 -25.15
N ASP A 137 38.78 -38.99 -24.75
CA ASP A 137 39.94 -39.56 -25.48
C ASP A 137 39.90 -41.10 -25.67
N GLU A 138 38.73 -41.73 -25.42
CA GLU A 138 38.57 -43.18 -25.48
C GLU A 138 38.39 -43.67 -26.93
N ILE A 139 39.20 -44.66 -27.32
CA ILE A 139 39.32 -45.13 -28.69
C ILE A 139 38.26 -46.19 -28.99
N ILE A 140 37.42 -45.94 -29.99
CA ILE A 140 36.36 -46.84 -30.47
C ILE A 140 36.80 -47.52 -31.77
N ASP A 141 36.43 -48.80 -31.92
CA ASP A 141 36.64 -49.56 -33.16
C ASP A 141 35.61 -49.15 -34.23
N ILE A 142 36.02 -48.30 -35.17
CA ILE A 142 35.15 -47.81 -36.26
C ILE A 142 34.73 -48.97 -37.18
N GLU A 143 35.52 -50.03 -37.31
CA GLU A 143 35.21 -51.16 -38.20
C GLU A 143 34.04 -52.01 -37.68
N LYS A 144 33.72 -51.93 -36.38
CA LYS A 144 32.55 -52.60 -35.78
C LYS A 144 31.24 -51.83 -35.95
N ILE A 145 31.30 -50.56 -36.40
CA ILE A 145 30.12 -49.70 -36.51
C ILE A 145 29.51 -49.86 -37.91
N THR A 146 28.28 -50.37 -37.97
CA THR A 146 27.54 -50.39 -39.24
C THR A 146 27.04 -48.99 -39.61
N GLU A 147 26.79 -48.71 -40.90
CA GLU A 147 26.19 -47.43 -41.32
C GLU A 147 24.81 -47.17 -40.68
N GLU A 148 24.05 -48.24 -40.36
CA GLU A 148 22.80 -48.13 -39.60
C GLU A 148 23.03 -47.73 -38.13
N ASP A 149 24.10 -48.25 -37.50
CA ASP A 149 24.48 -47.86 -36.14
C ASP A 149 24.89 -46.38 -36.08
N LYS A 150 25.72 -45.95 -37.04
CA LYS A 150 26.13 -44.55 -37.18
C LYS A 150 24.94 -43.60 -37.30
N SER A 151 23.96 -43.93 -38.13
CA SER A 151 22.72 -43.13 -38.27
C SER A 151 21.96 -43.06 -36.94
N SER A 152 21.79 -44.19 -36.24
CA SER A 152 21.08 -44.23 -34.96
C SER A 152 21.78 -43.42 -33.85
N ILE A 153 23.11 -43.42 -33.81
CA ILE A 153 23.92 -42.66 -32.84
C ILE A 153 23.77 -41.17 -33.09
N ILE A 154 23.79 -40.73 -34.36
CA ILE A 154 23.54 -39.32 -34.73
C ILE A 154 22.14 -38.87 -34.29
N VAL A 155 21.13 -39.74 -34.45
CA VAL A 155 19.77 -39.43 -34.00
C VAL A 155 19.71 -39.29 -32.47
N ILE A 156 20.32 -40.19 -31.71
CA ILE A 156 20.39 -40.09 -30.23
C ILE A 156 21.06 -38.79 -29.79
N HIS A 157 22.19 -38.45 -30.42
CA HIS A 157 22.90 -37.20 -30.16
C HIS A 157 21.99 -35.99 -30.34
N LYS A 158 21.30 -35.90 -31.47
CA LYS A 158 20.38 -34.79 -31.77
C LYS A 158 19.19 -34.72 -30.83
N LEU A 159 18.67 -35.87 -30.40
CA LEU A 159 17.60 -35.94 -29.40
C LEU A 159 18.04 -35.28 -28.08
N ILE A 160 19.22 -35.66 -27.59
CA ILE A 160 19.79 -35.13 -26.34
C ILE A 160 20.07 -33.63 -26.46
N GLU A 161 20.67 -33.19 -27.56
CA GLU A 161 20.95 -31.77 -27.82
C GLU A 161 19.68 -30.93 -27.79
N HIS A 162 18.61 -31.41 -28.44
CA HIS A 162 17.33 -30.71 -28.44
C HIS A 162 16.66 -30.68 -27.07
N ILE A 163 16.78 -31.75 -26.26
CA ILE A 163 16.29 -31.75 -24.89
C ILE A 163 17.06 -30.72 -24.04
N ASN A 164 18.39 -30.65 -24.19
CA ASN A 164 19.20 -29.65 -23.51
C ASN A 164 18.78 -28.22 -23.86
N LEU A 165 18.57 -27.97 -25.16
CA LEU A 165 18.08 -26.68 -25.63
C LEU A 165 16.71 -26.33 -25.03
N ALA A 166 15.76 -27.28 -25.02
CA ALA A 166 14.44 -27.08 -24.45
C ALA A 166 14.48 -26.80 -22.93
N ILE A 167 15.33 -27.52 -22.19
CA ILE A 167 15.55 -27.30 -20.75
C ILE A 167 16.14 -25.90 -20.50
N SER A 168 17.15 -25.51 -21.27
CA SER A 168 17.78 -24.18 -21.17
C SER A 168 16.78 -23.05 -21.47
N GLN A 169 15.98 -23.20 -22.53
CA GLN A 169 14.92 -22.23 -22.88
C GLN A 169 13.88 -22.08 -21.77
N LYS A 170 13.43 -23.21 -21.21
CA LYS A 170 12.49 -23.22 -20.09
C LYS A 170 13.08 -22.50 -18.88
N ARG A 171 14.32 -22.83 -18.47
CA ARG A 171 15.00 -22.16 -17.35
C ARG A 171 15.07 -20.64 -17.54
N GLY A 172 15.45 -20.17 -18.72
CA GLY A 172 15.50 -18.74 -19.03
C GLY A 172 14.14 -18.05 -18.90
N LEU A 173 13.05 -18.70 -19.30
CA LEU A 173 11.68 -18.19 -19.13
C LEU A 173 11.29 -18.11 -17.65
N TYR A 174 11.58 -19.15 -16.87
CA TYR A 174 11.31 -19.18 -15.44
C TYR A 174 12.08 -18.09 -14.67
N GLU A 175 13.37 -17.89 -14.96
CA GLU A 175 14.16 -16.83 -14.34
C GLU A 175 13.62 -15.43 -14.67
N LYS A 176 13.17 -15.22 -15.91
CA LYS A 176 12.54 -13.95 -16.31
C LYS A 176 11.21 -13.73 -15.58
N GLN A 177 10.37 -14.74 -15.51
CA GLN A 177 9.09 -14.67 -14.79
C GLN A 177 9.29 -14.42 -13.29
N LYS A 178 10.26 -15.09 -12.65
CA LYS A 178 10.60 -14.88 -11.24
C LYS A 178 10.98 -13.43 -10.96
N LYS A 179 11.88 -12.86 -11.77
CA LYS A 179 12.27 -11.44 -11.65
C LYS A 179 11.08 -10.50 -11.81
N GLU A 180 10.16 -10.80 -12.73
CA GLU A 180 8.97 -9.99 -12.96
C GLU A 180 8.00 -10.07 -11.77
N ILE A 181 7.75 -11.27 -11.24
CA ILE A 181 6.92 -11.49 -10.04
C ILE A 181 7.51 -10.77 -8.82
N ASP A 182 8.82 -10.87 -8.60
CA ASP A 182 9.49 -10.19 -7.49
C ASP A 182 9.35 -8.66 -7.62
N SER A 183 9.51 -8.13 -8.84
CA SER A 183 9.32 -6.70 -9.10
C SER A 183 7.88 -6.25 -8.87
N LEU A 184 6.89 -7.07 -9.27
CA LEU A 184 5.47 -6.80 -9.09
C LEU A 184 5.08 -6.84 -7.62
N SER A 185 5.64 -7.79 -6.85
CA SER A 185 5.45 -7.90 -5.41
C SER A 185 5.96 -6.65 -4.67
N LEU A 186 7.13 -6.13 -5.05
CA LEU A 186 7.66 -4.87 -4.51
C LEU A 186 6.76 -3.66 -4.84
N GLN A 187 6.25 -3.59 -6.07
CA GLN A 187 5.32 -2.54 -6.46
C GLN A 187 4.00 -2.61 -5.69
N LEU A 188 3.44 -3.81 -5.50
CA LEU A 188 2.21 -4.01 -4.72
C LEU A 188 2.37 -3.58 -3.26
N ASN A 189 3.49 -3.92 -2.62
CA ASN A 189 3.77 -3.46 -1.26
C ASN A 189 3.86 -1.93 -1.18
N THR A 190 4.49 -1.29 -2.17
CA THR A 190 4.56 0.18 -2.23
C THR A 190 3.18 0.81 -2.42
N ILE A 191 2.33 0.24 -3.27
CA ILE A 191 0.96 0.70 -3.49
C ILE A 191 0.13 0.56 -2.20
N LYS A 192 0.27 -0.56 -1.49
CA LYS A 192 -0.42 -0.81 -0.23
C LYS A 192 -0.08 0.25 0.82
N ILE A 193 1.21 0.55 1.01
CA ILE A 193 1.66 1.59 1.94
C ILE A 193 1.05 2.96 1.57
N LYS A 194 1.10 3.34 0.29
CA LYS A 194 0.52 4.62 -0.18
C LYS A 194 -0.99 4.70 0.01
N ALA A 195 -1.71 3.58 -0.14
CA ALA A 195 -3.14 3.50 0.08
C ALA A 195 -3.49 3.67 1.57
N GLU A 196 -2.74 3.03 2.46
CA GLU A 196 -2.90 3.20 3.92
C GLU A 196 -2.64 4.64 4.36
N GLU A 197 -1.57 5.27 3.84
CA GLU A 197 -1.29 6.69 4.11
C GLU A 197 -2.41 7.61 3.63
N SER A 198 -2.95 7.34 2.43
CA SER A 198 -4.03 8.13 1.84
C SER A 198 -5.34 7.99 2.63
N LEU A 199 -5.63 6.79 3.14
CA LEU A 199 -6.77 6.53 4.02
C LEU A 199 -6.64 7.28 5.36
N SER A 200 -5.45 7.28 5.96
CA SER A 200 -5.18 8.04 7.19
C SER A 200 -5.40 9.54 6.98
N ARG A 201 -4.85 10.11 5.91
CA ARG A 201 -5.04 11.53 5.56
C ARG A 201 -6.52 11.86 5.29
N TYR A 202 -7.24 10.96 4.63
CA TYR A 202 -8.68 11.14 4.38
C TYR A 202 -9.46 11.22 5.71
N ASN A 203 -9.18 10.33 6.65
CA ASN A 203 -9.84 10.33 7.96
C ASN A 203 -9.56 11.62 8.75
N GLU A 204 -8.31 12.11 8.73
CA GLU A 204 -7.95 13.39 9.36
C GLU A 204 -8.68 14.58 8.71
N ILE A 205 -8.77 14.61 7.38
CA ILE A 205 -9.49 15.65 6.65
C ILE A 205 -10.97 15.62 6.98
N ASN A 206 -11.58 14.43 7.00
CA ASN A 206 -12.99 14.26 7.31
C ASN A 206 -13.31 14.70 8.74
N GLN A 207 -12.43 14.38 9.71
CA GLN A 207 -12.58 14.86 11.07
C GLN A 207 -12.50 16.39 11.15
N LYS A 208 -11.49 17.01 10.51
CA LYS A 208 -11.37 18.47 10.44
C LYS A 208 -12.58 19.12 9.77
N GLN A 209 -13.13 18.49 8.73
CA GLN A 209 -14.33 18.99 8.05
C GLN A 209 -15.53 18.98 9.00
N ASN A 210 -15.75 17.90 9.75
CA ASN A 210 -16.82 17.84 10.75
C ASN A 210 -16.66 18.90 11.84
N GLU A 211 -15.42 19.16 12.30
CA GLU A 211 -15.12 20.24 13.23
C GLU A 211 -15.45 21.61 12.65
N ILE A 212 -15.07 21.87 11.39
CA ILE A 212 -15.38 23.12 10.67
C ILE A 212 -16.89 23.31 10.52
N VAL A 213 -17.63 22.27 10.14
CA VAL A 213 -19.09 22.31 10.00
C VAL A 213 -19.75 22.61 11.34
N SER A 214 -19.31 21.97 12.43
CA SER A 214 -19.79 22.25 13.79
C SER A 214 -19.54 23.71 14.20
N GLN A 215 -18.34 24.24 13.90
CA GLN A 215 -18.02 25.65 14.15
C GLN A 215 -18.89 26.58 13.31
N TYR A 216 -19.17 26.26 12.05
CA TYR A 216 -20.03 27.05 11.18
C TYR A 216 -21.47 27.10 11.70
N ILE A 217 -22.05 25.95 12.06
CA ILE A 217 -23.39 25.88 12.68
C ILE A 217 -23.43 26.73 13.94
N SER A 218 -22.38 26.66 14.76
CA SER A 218 -22.26 27.47 15.97
C SER A 218 -22.29 28.97 15.65
N ILE A 219 -21.46 29.43 14.69
CA ILE A 219 -21.40 30.83 14.22
C ILE A 219 -22.76 31.31 13.69
N LEU A 220 -23.43 30.48 12.89
CA LEU A 220 -24.76 30.79 12.34
C LEU A 220 -25.79 30.96 13.46
N GLY A 221 -25.74 30.11 14.49
CA GLY A 221 -26.58 30.22 15.68
C GLY A 221 -26.38 31.53 16.45
N ILE A 222 -25.12 31.99 16.60
CA ILE A 222 -24.81 33.31 17.20
C ILE A 222 -25.45 34.41 16.38
N PHE A 223 -25.23 34.37 15.07
CA PHE A 223 -25.68 35.43 14.18
C PHE A 223 -27.21 35.53 14.21
N ALA A 224 -27.91 34.38 14.18
CA ALA A 224 -29.36 34.33 14.34
C ALA A 224 -29.81 34.88 15.70
N ALA A 225 -29.16 34.50 16.81
CA ALA A 225 -29.53 34.96 18.14
C ALA A 225 -29.29 36.47 18.32
N ILE A 226 -28.18 37.01 17.80
CA ILE A 226 -27.88 38.45 17.80
C ILE A 226 -28.89 39.21 16.96
N LEU A 227 -29.21 38.74 15.74
CA LEU A 227 -30.20 39.38 14.88
C LEU A 227 -31.59 39.38 15.53
N MET A 228 -32.04 38.24 16.06
CA MET A 228 -33.31 38.11 16.77
C MET A 228 -33.38 39.04 17.99
N THR A 229 -32.32 39.09 18.80
CA THR A 229 -32.25 39.96 19.99
C THR A 229 -32.20 41.44 19.61
N THR A 230 -31.47 41.79 18.56
CA THR A 230 -31.32 43.19 18.12
C THR A 230 -32.62 43.69 17.50
N PHE A 231 -33.20 42.97 16.55
CA PHE A 231 -34.46 43.36 15.93
C PHE A 231 -35.64 43.26 16.89
N GLY A 232 -35.69 42.21 17.72
CA GLY A 232 -36.71 42.08 18.77
C GLY A 232 -36.60 43.19 19.82
N GLY A 233 -35.36 43.54 20.22
CA GLY A 233 -35.09 44.65 21.14
C GLY A 233 -35.53 45.99 20.56
N ILE A 234 -35.18 46.30 19.30
CA ILE A 234 -35.60 47.53 18.62
C ILE A 234 -37.13 47.60 18.52
N GLN A 235 -37.80 46.53 18.11
CA GLN A 235 -39.27 46.50 18.02
C GLN A 235 -39.94 46.70 19.38
N ALA A 236 -39.40 46.11 20.44
CA ALA A 236 -39.88 46.32 21.80
C ALA A 236 -39.76 47.80 22.22
N PHE A 237 -38.61 48.43 21.95
CA PHE A 237 -38.42 49.86 22.21
C PHE A 237 -39.37 50.73 21.39
N THR A 238 -39.50 50.48 20.08
CA THR A 238 -40.44 51.22 19.22
C THR A 238 -41.87 51.15 19.76
N SER A 239 -42.30 49.98 20.26
CA SER A 239 -43.63 49.81 20.84
C SER A 239 -43.81 50.59 22.15
N ILE A 240 -42.80 50.56 23.03
CA ILE A 240 -42.81 51.33 24.29
C ILE A 240 -42.91 52.84 24.02
N TYR A 241 -42.20 53.35 23.01
CA TYR A 241 -42.19 54.79 22.69
C TYR A 241 -43.38 55.27 21.85
N LYS A 242 -44.08 54.37 21.14
CA LYS A 242 -45.19 54.76 20.27
C LYS A 242 -46.42 55.23 21.06
N ASP A 243 -46.71 54.63 22.21
CA ASP A 243 -47.97 54.83 22.94
C ASP A 243 -47.80 55.56 24.28
N ASN A 244 -46.58 55.98 24.64
CA ASN A 244 -46.30 56.64 25.93
C ASN A 244 -45.66 58.03 25.75
N SER A 245 -46.22 59.03 26.43
CA SER A 245 -45.62 60.36 26.55
C SER A 245 -44.55 60.39 27.65
N PHE A 246 -43.46 59.64 27.48
CA PHE A 246 -42.34 59.68 28.42
C PHE A 246 -41.58 61.01 28.31
N ASN A 247 -41.20 61.58 29.46
CA ASN A 247 -40.21 62.66 29.50
C ASN A 247 -38.86 62.12 28.98
N LEU A 248 -38.02 63.00 28.41
CA LEU A 248 -36.71 62.65 27.83
C LEU A 248 -35.82 61.87 28.83
N VAL A 249 -35.88 62.24 30.11
CA VAL A 249 -35.14 61.56 31.19
C VAL A 249 -35.64 60.13 31.41
N ASP A 250 -36.95 59.92 31.42
CA ASP A 250 -37.55 58.59 31.64
C ASP A 250 -37.34 57.69 30.42
N SER A 251 -37.44 58.28 29.22
CA SER A 251 -37.08 57.62 27.96
C SER A 251 -35.63 57.15 27.97
N LEU A 252 -34.69 58.02 28.35
CA LEU A 252 -33.28 57.67 28.39
C LEU A 252 -32.98 56.61 29.45
N LEU A 253 -33.65 56.66 30.60
CA LEU A 253 -33.50 55.66 31.66
C LEU A 253 -33.94 54.26 31.19
N ILE A 254 -35.11 54.15 30.53
CA ILE A 254 -35.61 52.90 29.96
C ILE A 254 -34.63 52.36 28.89
N ALA A 255 -34.11 53.24 28.03
CA ALA A 255 -33.11 52.86 27.03
C ALA A 255 -31.84 52.27 27.67
N CYS A 256 -31.31 52.91 28.71
CA CYS A 256 -30.12 52.44 29.40
C CYS A 256 -30.34 51.09 30.10
N ILE A 257 -31.50 50.87 30.74
CA ILE A 257 -31.82 49.57 31.34
C ILE A 257 -31.93 48.49 30.26
N GLY A 258 -32.60 48.77 29.13
CA GLY A 258 -32.73 47.78 28.06
C GLY A 258 -31.41 47.50 27.34
N PHE A 259 -30.54 48.49 27.13
CA PHE A 259 -29.18 48.28 26.63
C PHE A 259 -28.32 47.42 27.59
N LEU A 260 -28.53 47.54 28.90
CA LEU A 260 -27.89 46.67 29.89
C LEU A 260 -28.33 45.22 29.70
N GLY A 261 -29.63 45.01 29.50
CA GLY A 261 -30.22 43.69 29.25
C GLY A 261 -29.69 43.05 27.96
N ILE A 262 -29.63 43.82 26.87
CA ILE A 262 -29.07 43.35 25.59
C ILE A 262 -27.58 42.99 25.75
N LEU A 263 -26.80 43.82 26.44
CA LEU A 263 -25.38 43.56 26.69
C LEU A 263 -25.17 42.25 27.50
N LEU A 264 -25.99 42.02 28.53
CA LEU A 264 -25.95 40.80 29.34
C LEU A 264 -26.31 39.57 28.52
N MET A 265 -27.35 39.67 27.69
CA MET A 265 -27.79 38.57 26.82
C MET A 265 -26.73 38.23 25.78
N LEU A 266 -26.12 39.23 25.15
CA LEU A 266 -25.01 39.05 24.21
C LEU A 266 -23.80 38.38 24.87
N PHE A 267 -23.47 38.76 26.10
CA PHE A 267 -22.40 38.12 26.87
C PHE A 267 -22.70 36.65 27.20
N LEU A 268 -23.93 36.33 27.61
CA LEU A 268 -24.34 34.94 27.88
C LEU A 268 -24.27 34.06 26.62
N LEU A 269 -24.70 34.60 25.47
CA LEU A 269 -24.59 33.91 24.19
C LEU A 269 -23.12 33.65 23.86
N LEU A 270 -22.28 34.69 23.83
CA LEU A 270 -20.84 34.58 23.55
C LEU A 270 -20.14 33.56 24.47
N ASN A 271 -20.43 33.58 25.77
CA ASN A 271 -19.87 32.62 26.71
C ASN A 271 -20.37 31.18 26.49
N SER A 272 -21.63 31.00 26.08
CA SER A 272 -22.16 29.69 25.72
C SER A 272 -21.47 29.13 24.47
N ILE A 273 -21.21 29.98 23.48
CA ILE A 273 -20.49 29.63 22.24
C ILE A 273 -19.05 29.25 22.52
N ALA A 274 -18.36 29.99 23.39
CA ALA A 274 -17.02 29.65 23.84
C ALA A 274 -16.96 28.22 24.37
N LYS A 275 -17.93 27.89 25.23
CA LYS A 275 -18.06 26.59 25.86
C LYS A 275 -18.39 25.48 24.85
N LEU A 276 -19.25 25.76 23.88
CA LEU A 276 -19.58 24.81 22.79
C LEU A 276 -18.44 24.63 21.78
N SER A 277 -17.67 25.69 21.50
CA SER A 277 -16.52 25.67 20.59
C SER A 277 -15.25 25.11 21.27
N GLY A 278 -15.29 24.77 22.56
CA GLY A 278 -14.11 24.35 23.33
C GLY A 278 -13.03 25.44 23.47
N LYS A 279 -13.38 26.71 23.21
CA LYS A 279 -12.46 27.84 23.24
C LYS A 279 -12.71 28.69 24.48
N ASN A 280 -11.66 29.16 25.15
CA ASN A 280 -11.79 30.04 26.30
C ASN A 280 -11.73 31.51 25.85
N ILE A 281 -12.75 32.33 26.16
CA ILE A 281 -12.76 33.80 25.90
C ILE A 281 -12.08 34.58 27.05
N TYR A 282 -11.11 33.99 27.74
CA TYR A 282 -10.42 34.68 28.82
C TYR A 282 -9.26 35.50 28.25
N SER A 283 -9.30 36.82 28.44
CA SER A 283 -8.26 37.70 27.87
C SER A 283 -6.95 37.73 28.68
N ASN A 284 -6.90 37.05 29.84
CA ASN A 284 -5.72 37.07 30.70
C ASN A 284 -5.58 35.74 31.46
N GLN A 285 -4.40 35.11 31.38
CA GLN A 285 -4.01 34.02 32.26
C GLN A 285 -3.61 34.64 33.63
N ALA A 286 -4.10 34.06 34.74
CA ALA A 286 -3.75 34.39 36.13
C ALA A 286 -4.57 35.47 36.89
N GLY A 287 -5.89 35.50 36.72
CA GLY A 287 -6.81 36.14 37.68
C GLY A 287 -7.86 35.14 38.20
N SER A 288 -7.87 34.84 39.50
CA SER A 288 -8.82 33.89 40.11
C SER A 288 -10.29 34.36 40.05
N LYS A 289 -10.53 35.67 39.90
CA LYS A 289 -11.87 36.26 39.95
C LYS A 289 -12.46 36.49 38.55
N TRP A 290 -13.74 36.17 38.39
CA TRP A 290 -14.45 36.14 37.10
C TRP A 290 -14.40 37.46 36.31
N TYR A 291 -14.46 38.60 37.00
CA TYR A 291 -14.53 39.93 36.39
C TYR A 291 -13.21 40.38 35.74
N TYR A 292 -12.06 39.81 36.12
CA TYR A 292 -10.79 40.07 35.43
C TYR A 292 -10.67 39.33 34.09
N ARG A 293 -11.54 38.34 33.86
CA ARG A 293 -11.47 37.51 32.65
C ARG A 293 -12.12 38.18 31.44
N HIS A 294 -13.03 39.12 31.68
CA HIS A 294 -13.79 39.83 30.65
C HIS A 294 -13.79 41.36 30.88
N PRO A 295 -12.61 42.01 30.75
CA PRO A 295 -12.46 43.43 31.08
C PRO A 295 -13.37 44.35 30.25
N MET A 296 -13.62 44.02 28.98
CA MET A 296 -14.53 44.78 28.11
C MET A 296 -15.97 44.79 28.64
N PHE A 297 -16.52 43.62 29.01
CA PHE A 297 -17.88 43.52 29.54
C PHE A 297 -18.03 44.30 30.86
N ILE A 298 -17.06 44.18 31.76
CA ILE A 298 -17.06 44.88 33.05
C ILE A 298 -16.96 46.39 32.86
N ASN A 299 -16.08 46.86 31.96
CA ASN A 299 -15.97 48.29 31.67
C ASN A 299 -17.26 48.84 31.06
N SER A 300 -17.88 48.14 30.11
CA SER A 300 -19.18 48.52 29.54
C SER A 300 -20.29 48.55 30.59
N PHE A 301 -20.31 47.58 31.52
CA PHE A 301 -21.27 47.54 32.63
C PHE A 301 -21.08 48.71 33.61
N ILE A 302 -19.83 49.06 33.94
CA ILE A 302 -19.52 50.21 34.80
C ILE A 302 -19.99 51.51 34.15
N ILE A 303 -19.66 51.74 32.88
CA ILE A 303 -20.08 52.96 32.16
C ILE A 303 -21.60 53.08 32.16
N LEU A 304 -22.31 52.01 31.81
CA LEU A 304 -23.77 52.05 31.70
C LEU A 304 -24.46 52.26 33.07
N THR A 305 -23.97 51.60 34.13
CA THR A 305 -24.52 51.78 35.48
C THR A 305 -24.25 53.18 36.04
N THR A 306 -23.08 53.77 35.73
CA THR A 306 -22.78 55.17 36.11
C THR A 306 -23.73 56.17 35.43
N LEU A 307 -24.10 55.91 34.18
CA LEU A 307 -25.03 56.75 33.43
C LEU A 307 -26.45 56.65 33.99
N ILE A 308 -26.92 55.45 34.35
CA ILE A 308 -28.20 55.25 35.03
C ILE A 308 -28.23 56.01 36.37
N ILE A 309 -27.18 55.91 37.19
CA ILE A 309 -27.10 56.60 38.49
C ILE A 309 -27.09 58.12 38.31
N THR A 310 -26.45 58.63 37.25
CA THR A 310 -26.47 60.06 36.92
C THR A 310 -27.88 60.55 36.58
N LEU A 311 -28.62 59.79 35.77
CA LEU A 311 -30.01 60.13 35.40
C LEU A 311 -30.97 60.05 36.58
N VAL A 312 -30.83 59.03 37.43
CA VAL A 312 -31.60 58.92 38.67
C VAL A 312 -31.29 60.10 39.59
N SER A 313 -30.02 60.42 39.79
CA SER A 313 -29.59 61.56 40.61
C SER A 313 -30.18 62.88 40.09
N TYR A 314 -30.17 63.09 38.77
CA TYR A 314 -30.78 64.26 38.13
C TYR A 314 -32.29 64.33 38.38
N LYS A 315 -33.02 63.22 38.17
CA LYS A 315 -34.48 63.16 38.40
C LYS A 315 -34.85 63.44 39.85
N VAL A 316 -34.04 62.93 40.78
CA VAL A 316 -34.22 63.06 42.22
C VAL A 316 -33.97 64.51 42.65
N THR A 317 -33.00 65.22 42.06
CA THR A 317 -32.78 66.65 42.34
C THR A 317 -33.88 67.57 41.82
N ILE A 318 -34.49 67.26 40.68
CA ILE A 318 -35.62 68.05 40.15
C ILE A 318 -36.87 67.91 41.04
N ASN A 319 -37.03 66.79 41.74
CA ASN A 319 -38.13 66.53 42.67
C ASN A 319 -37.61 66.24 44.08
N PRO A 320 -37.12 67.24 44.83
CA PRO A 320 -36.44 67.02 46.09
C PRO A 320 -37.41 66.59 47.22
N PRO A 321 -37.21 65.43 47.86
CA PRO A 321 -37.70 65.16 49.21
C PRO A 321 -37.29 66.24 50.21
N THR A 322 -37.98 66.36 51.33
CA THR A 322 -37.88 67.44 52.34
C THR A 322 -36.54 67.57 53.12
N ILE A 323 -35.44 66.95 52.67
CA ILE A 323 -34.17 66.83 53.40
C ILE A 323 -33.14 67.90 52.96
N SER A 324 -32.37 68.49 53.87
CA SER A 324 -31.54 69.70 53.59
C SER A 324 -30.21 69.49 52.85
N LEU A 325 -29.87 68.28 52.37
CA LEU A 325 -28.56 67.93 51.79
C LEU A 325 -28.62 67.55 50.29
N TRP A 326 -29.47 68.22 49.52
CA TRP A 326 -29.70 67.92 48.10
C TRP A 326 -28.51 68.10 47.18
N ASN A 327 -27.69 69.12 47.43
CA ASN A 327 -26.56 69.43 46.55
C ASN A 327 -25.48 68.32 46.56
N SER A 328 -25.46 67.48 47.60
CA SER A 328 -24.54 66.35 47.70
C SER A 328 -24.89 65.18 46.76
N VAL A 329 -26.14 65.11 46.28
CA VAL A 329 -26.61 64.02 45.39
C VAL A 329 -25.86 64.03 44.05
N TYR A 330 -25.41 65.19 43.57
CA TYR A 330 -24.62 65.31 42.33
C TYR A 330 -23.24 64.66 42.38
N PHE A 331 -22.66 64.48 43.58
CA PHE A 331 -21.36 63.83 43.73
C PHE A 331 -21.45 62.30 43.74
N ILE A 332 -22.64 61.73 43.96
CA ILE A 332 -22.86 60.28 44.07
C ILE A 332 -22.44 59.52 42.80
N PRO A 333 -22.79 59.96 41.57
CA PRO A 333 -22.38 59.24 40.35
C PRO A 333 -20.86 59.25 40.13
N ILE A 334 -20.20 60.38 40.42
CA ILE A 334 -18.75 60.55 40.27
C ILE A 334 -18.01 59.68 41.30
N LEU A 335 -18.48 59.68 42.56
CA LEU A 335 -17.93 58.86 43.62
C LEU A 335 -18.09 57.36 43.31
N TYR A 336 -19.26 56.95 42.81
CA TYR A 336 -19.52 55.59 42.38
C TYR A 336 -18.61 55.15 41.22
N LEU A 337 -18.43 56.00 40.20
CA LEU A 337 -17.53 55.73 39.07
C LEU A 337 -16.08 55.51 39.54
N ILE A 338 -15.57 56.41 40.40
CA ILE A 338 -14.21 56.30 40.95
C ILE A 338 -14.06 55.03 41.80
N PHE A 339 -15.05 54.73 42.63
CA PHE A 339 -15.06 53.53 43.46
C PHE A 339 -15.04 52.25 42.61
N MET A 340 -15.92 52.16 41.60
CA MET A 340 -16.03 51.00 40.73
C MET A 340 -14.79 50.80 39.87
N LEU A 341 -14.21 51.85 39.30
CA LEU A 341 -12.95 51.75 38.54
C LEU A 341 -11.78 51.30 39.42
N LYS A 342 -11.72 51.76 40.69
CA LYS A 342 -10.71 51.33 41.65
C LYS A 342 -10.91 49.87 42.06
N ALA A 343 -12.15 49.44 42.30
CA ALA A 343 -12.49 48.09 42.73
C ALA A 343 -12.26 47.03 41.65
N PHE A 344 -12.57 47.35 40.38
CA PHE A 344 -12.56 46.38 39.28
C PHE A 344 -11.34 46.47 38.37
N ASN A 345 -10.72 47.64 38.21
CA ASN A 345 -9.65 47.84 37.22
C ASN A 345 -8.27 48.12 37.82
N ARG A 346 -8.07 47.90 39.14
CA ARG A 346 -6.87 48.32 39.90
C ARG A 346 -6.43 49.77 39.57
N PHE A 347 -7.39 50.63 39.23
CA PHE A 347 -7.09 51.98 38.77
C PHE A 347 -6.46 52.80 39.90
N SER A 348 -5.18 53.18 39.73
CA SER A 348 -4.47 54.05 40.65
C SER A 348 -4.67 55.50 40.22
N LEU A 349 -5.48 56.25 40.99
CA LEU A 349 -5.70 57.68 40.77
C LEU A 349 -4.38 58.48 40.71
N ARG A 350 -3.34 58.02 41.44
CA ARG A 350 -2.01 58.63 41.46
C ARG A 350 -1.24 58.45 40.15
N ALA A 351 -1.46 57.36 39.42
CA ALA A 351 -0.81 57.12 38.13
C ALA A 351 -1.44 57.99 37.03
N PHE A 352 -2.77 58.07 37.00
CA PHE A 352 -3.52 58.86 36.02
C PHE A 352 -3.25 60.37 36.14
N ILE A 353 -3.20 60.92 37.36
CA ILE A 353 -2.85 62.33 37.58
C ILE A 353 -1.39 62.63 37.18
N LYS A 354 -0.51 61.63 37.25
CA LYS A 354 0.90 61.77 36.84
C LYS A 354 1.05 61.80 35.32
N ASP A 355 0.22 61.05 34.59
CA ASP A 355 0.21 61.03 33.12
C ASP A 355 -0.49 62.26 32.51
N ILE A 356 -1.47 62.86 33.18
CA ILE A 356 -2.12 64.12 32.73
C ILE A 356 -1.23 65.35 32.94
N LYS A 357 -0.29 65.29 33.90
CA LYS A 357 0.67 66.39 34.17
C LYS A 357 1.90 66.36 33.27
N LYS A 358 1.97 65.43 32.32
CA LYS A 358 3.04 65.30 31.33
C LYS A 358 2.50 65.70 29.97
#